data_AF-X0GK67-F1
#
_entry.id   AF-X0GK67-F1
#
_cell.length_a   1.000
_cell.length_b   1.000
_cell.length_c   1.000
_cell.angle_alpha   90.00
_cell.angle_beta   90.00
_cell.angle_gamma   90.00
#
_symmetry.space_group_name_H-M   'P 1'
#
loop_
_entity.id
_entity.type
_entity.pdbx_description
1 polymer ?
#
loop_
_entity_poly.entity_id
_entity_poly.type
_entity_poly.pdbx_seq_one_letter_code
_entity_poly.pdbx_strand_id
1 'polypeptide(L)'
;MGRPKAQEVWFQAYDQLEEVLLPEAGVARAGHEPVKIAVLDMGINWDDYECYSDLEIIAKYKDYVGHVDSGSDDQTGHGSAAVSLLVKTCPNASLYLARDLRTNDPTRIEMTNVKKIGSRTLKAVHT
;
A
#
# COMPACT_ATOMS: atom_id res chain seq x y z
N MET A 1 -24.68 22.36 11.19
CA MET A 1 -23.87 21.14 10.98
C MET A 1 -23.65 20.97 9.48
N GLY A 2 -22.41 20.78 9.04
CA GLY A 2 -22.09 20.55 7.63
C GLY A 2 -22.49 19.14 7.20
N ARG A 3 -22.83 18.95 5.92
CA ARG A 3 -23.02 17.60 5.37
C ARG A 3 -21.67 16.87 5.36
N PRO A 4 -21.63 15.58 5.74
CA PRO A 4 -20.42 14.79 5.64
C PRO A 4 -19.96 14.70 4.18
N LYS A 5 -18.65 14.64 3.97
CA LYS A 5 -18.07 14.47 2.65
C LYS A 5 -18.39 13.07 2.13
N ALA A 6 -18.49 12.90 0.81
CA ALA A 6 -18.84 11.62 0.19
C ALA A 6 -17.89 10.47 0.63
N GLN A 7 -16.60 10.77 0.81
CA GLN A 7 -15.61 9.82 1.33
C GLN A 7 -15.91 9.36 2.77
N GLU A 8 -16.38 10.26 3.64
CA GLU A 8 -16.72 9.93 5.03
C GLU A 8 -17.93 8.99 5.08
N VAL A 9 -18.92 9.24 4.21
CA VAL A 9 -20.09 8.36 4.07
C VAL A 9 -19.68 6.97 3.59
N TRP A 10 -18.76 6.89 2.63
CA TRP A 10 -18.26 5.60 2.12
C TRP A 10 -17.50 4.82 3.21
N PHE A 11 -16.62 5.49 3.97
CA PHE A 11 -15.90 4.85 5.07
C PHE A 11 -16.83 4.38 6.19
N GLN A 12 -17.84 5.18 6.55
CA GLN A 12 -18.84 4.75 7.54
C GLN A 12 -19.63 3.52 7.08
N ALA A 13 -19.96 3.44 5.79
CA ALA A 13 -20.59 2.25 5.22
C ALA A 13 -19.62 1.05 5.21
N TYR A 14 -18.34 1.28 4.95
CA TYR A 14 -17.32 0.24 5.01
C TYR A 14 -17.15 -0.31 6.44
N ASP A 15 -17.09 0.57 7.45
CA ASP A 15 -16.96 0.17 8.86
C ASP A 15 -18.15 -0.71 9.31
N GLN A 16 -19.36 -0.44 8.78
CA GLN A 16 -20.53 -1.29 9.03
C GLN A 16 -20.44 -2.65 8.31
N LEU A 17 -19.77 -2.71 7.16
CA LEU A 17 -19.54 -3.94 6.42
C LEU A 17 -18.36 -4.75 6.98
N GLU A 18 -17.46 -4.13 7.73
CA GLU A 18 -16.30 -4.76 8.36
C GLU A 18 -16.73 -5.96 9.23
N GLU A 19 -17.83 -5.82 9.98
CA GLU A 19 -18.42 -6.91 10.78
C GLU A 19 -18.86 -8.13 9.95
N VAL A 20 -19.10 -7.96 8.65
CA VAL A 20 -19.59 -9.00 7.74
C VAL A 20 -18.49 -9.51 6.80
N LEU A 21 -17.60 -8.63 6.36
CA LEU A 21 -16.59 -8.90 5.34
C LEU A 21 -15.27 -9.38 5.91
N LEU A 22 -14.93 -9.00 7.14
CA LEU A 22 -13.71 -9.51 7.76
C LEU A 22 -13.94 -10.94 8.26
N PRO A 23 -13.06 -11.89 7.89
CA PRO A 23 -13.11 -13.22 8.48
C PRO A 23 -12.95 -13.12 10.00
N GLU A 24 -13.65 -13.97 10.75
CA GLU A 24 -13.57 -14.02 12.21
C GLU A 24 -12.10 -14.07 12.67
N ALA A 25 -11.79 -13.35 13.75
CA ALA A 25 -10.47 -13.33 14.35
C ALA A 25 -10.02 -14.78 14.68
N GLY A 26 -9.06 -15.29 13.91
CA GLY A 26 -8.57 -16.68 14.02
C GLY A 26 -8.88 -17.59 12.82
N VAL A 27 -9.75 -17.18 11.88
CA VAL A 27 -9.99 -17.90 10.61
C VAL A 27 -8.91 -17.60 9.56
N ALA A 28 -8.18 -16.50 9.74
CA ALA A 28 -6.99 -16.20 8.97
C ALA A 28 -5.84 -17.12 9.41
N ARG A 29 -5.65 -18.26 8.71
CA ARG A 29 -4.35 -18.91 8.39
C ARG A 29 -4.46 -20.42 8.11
N ALA A 30 -5.58 -21.09 8.43
CA ALA A 30 -5.68 -22.53 8.22
C ALA A 30 -6.01 -22.87 6.74
N GLY A 31 -5.02 -22.73 5.85
CA GLY A 31 -5.03 -23.37 4.53
C GLY A 31 -5.12 -22.47 3.29
N HIS A 32 -5.20 -21.14 3.45
CA HIS A 32 -5.24 -20.21 2.32
C HIS A 32 -4.03 -19.26 2.32
N GLU A 33 -3.37 -19.11 1.17
CA GLU A 33 -2.28 -18.16 1.01
C GLU A 33 -2.82 -16.71 1.04
N PRO A 34 -2.10 -15.79 1.72
CA PRO A 34 -2.37 -14.36 1.65
C PRO A 34 -2.46 -13.84 0.22
N VAL A 35 -3.39 -12.91 -0.02
CA VAL A 35 -3.38 -12.15 -1.28
C VAL A 35 -2.14 -11.26 -1.29
N LYS A 36 -1.34 -11.36 -2.35
CA LYS A 36 -0.17 -10.50 -2.55
C LYS A 36 -0.59 -9.26 -3.34
N ILE A 37 -0.35 -8.06 -2.79
CA ILE A 37 -0.71 -6.78 -3.42
C ILE A 37 0.57 -5.98 -3.63
N ALA A 38 0.80 -5.52 -4.86
CA ALA A 38 1.89 -4.61 -5.17
C ALA A 38 1.38 -3.17 -5.28
N VAL A 39 2.01 -2.24 -4.56
CA VAL A 39 1.72 -0.80 -4.63
C VAL A 39 2.95 -0.11 -5.23
N LEU A 40 2.75 0.58 -6.35
CA LEU A 40 3.77 1.44 -6.96
C LEU A 40 3.31 2.88 -6.82
N ASP A 41 3.99 3.66 -5.99
CA ASP A 41 3.60 5.04 -5.67
C ASP A 41 4.85 5.91 -5.38
N MET A 42 4.66 7.07 -4.75
CA MET A 42 5.72 8.03 -4.38
C MET A 42 6.44 7.72 -3.06
N GLY A 43 6.09 6.60 -2.41
CA GLY A 43 6.67 6.15 -1.15
C GLY A 43 5.63 6.05 -0.04
N ILE A 44 6.09 5.81 1.19
CA ILE A 44 5.30 5.88 2.42
C ILE A 44 6.13 6.59 3.50
N ASN A 45 5.48 7.18 4.50
CA ASN A 45 6.15 7.70 5.69
C ASN A 45 6.42 6.56 6.66
N TRP A 46 7.64 6.03 6.67
CA TRP A 46 7.95 4.77 7.33
C TRP A 46 7.67 4.73 8.84
N ASP A 47 7.86 5.84 9.54
CA ASP A 47 7.58 5.96 10.97
C ASP A 47 6.13 5.59 11.32
N ASP A 48 5.18 5.79 10.40
CA ASP A 48 3.76 5.47 10.59
C ASP A 48 3.44 3.98 10.35
N TYR A 49 4.33 3.23 9.70
CA TYR A 49 4.05 1.85 9.22
C TYR A 49 5.05 0.79 9.70
N GLU A 50 6.01 1.14 10.55
CA GLU A 50 7.03 0.21 11.06
C GLU A 50 6.38 -1.05 11.69
N CYS A 51 5.31 -0.85 12.47
CA CYS A 51 4.57 -1.95 13.11
C CYS A 51 3.96 -2.96 12.12
N TYR A 52 3.68 -2.56 10.88
CA TYR A 52 3.14 -3.47 9.85
C TYR A 52 4.22 -4.31 9.18
N SER A 53 5.49 -3.92 9.27
CA SER A 53 6.62 -4.77 8.90
C SER A 53 6.79 -5.91 9.91
N ASP A 54 6.69 -5.60 11.20
CA ASP A 54 6.79 -6.60 12.28
C ASP A 54 5.65 -7.63 12.24
N LEU A 55 4.48 -7.20 11.77
CA LEU A 55 3.32 -8.06 11.56
C LEU A 55 3.34 -8.82 10.22
N GLU A 56 4.41 -8.68 9.43
CA GLU A 56 4.58 -9.25 8.08
C GLU A 56 3.49 -8.84 7.06
N ILE A 57 2.74 -7.77 7.35
CA ILE A 57 1.76 -7.20 6.44
C ILE A 57 2.49 -6.46 5.31
N ILE A 58 3.52 -5.67 5.65
CA ILE A 58 4.45 -5.12 4.66
C ILE A 58 5.58 -6.12 4.44
N ALA A 59 5.43 -6.95 3.42
CA ALA A 59 6.38 -8.01 3.11
C ALA A 59 7.69 -7.46 2.51
N LYS A 60 7.61 -6.34 1.78
CA LYS A 60 8.79 -5.71 1.18
C LYS A 60 8.54 -4.26 0.80
N TYR A 61 9.59 -3.45 0.92
CA TYR A 61 9.67 -2.12 0.34
C TYR A 61 10.90 -1.97 -0.54
N LYS A 62 10.79 -1.22 -1.63
CA LYS A 62 11.92 -0.83 -2.47
C LYS A 62 11.80 0.62 -2.90
N ASP A 63 12.88 1.37 -2.73
CA ASP A 63 13.01 2.71 -3.29
C ASP A 63 13.81 2.65 -4.61
N TYR A 64 13.18 3.04 -5.72
CA TYR A 64 13.79 3.15 -7.04
C TYR A 64 14.13 4.61 -7.43
N VAL A 65 13.83 5.57 -6.57
CA VAL A 65 13.91 7.02 -6.81
C VAL A 65 15.07 7.65 -6.04
N GLY A 66 15.32 7.19 -4.82
CA GLY A 66 16.39 7.69 -3.95
C GLY A 66 17.78 7.23 -4.36
N HIS A 67 18.76 8.15 -4.32
CA HIS A 67 20.14 7.79 -3.95
C HIS A 67 20.23 7.79 -2.42
N VAL A 68 21.21 7.07 -1.87
CA VAL A 68 21.37 6.62 -0.47
C VAL A 68 21.12 7.67 0.63
N ASP A 69 21.07 8.97 0.32
CA ASP A 69 20.99 10.06 1.30
C ASP A 69 19.72 10.94 1.23
N SER A 70 18.72 10.63 0.41
CA SER A 70 17.46 11.39 0.37
C SER A 70 16.32 10.58 0.96
N GLY A 71 15.69 11.10 2.03
CA GLY A 71 14.57 10.48 2.75
C GLY A 71 13.59 9.75 1.82
N SER A 72 13.29 8.50 2.21
CA SER A 72 12.37 7.60 1.50
C SER A 72 10.90 7.99 1.68
N ASP A 73 10.65 9.11 2.36
CA ASP A 73 9.34 9.56 2.81
C ASP A 73 8.42 10.01 1.67
N ASP A 74 7.14 9.76 1.90
CA ASP A 74 6.05 10.20 1.04
C ASP A 74 5.78 11.69 1.27
N GLN A 75 6.32 12.51 0.37
CA GLN A 75 6.17 13.96 0.44
C GLN A 75 4.74 14.44 0.10
N THR A 76 3.86 13.54 -0.31
CA THR A 76 2.53 13.88 -0.83
C THR A 76 1.38 13.30 -0.01
N GLY A 77 1.65 12.26 0.79
CA GLY A 77 0.65 11.50 1.53
C GLY A 77 -0.15 10.50 0.67
N HIS A 78 0.09 10.43 -0.65
CA HIS A 78 -0.68 9.56 -1.54
C HIS A 78 -0.42 8.08 -1.28
N GLY A 79 0.86 7.67 -1.27
CA GLY A 79 1.20 6.27 -1.05
C GLY A 79 0.88 5.82 0.38
N SER A 80 1.07 6.70 1.35
CA SER A 80 0.69 6.46 2.75
C SER A 80 -0.83 6.24 2.88
N ALA A 81 -1.65 7.10 2.29
CA ALA A 81 -3.10 6.94 2.31
C ALA A 81 -3.55 5.64 1.64
N ALA A 82 -2.93 5.25 0.52
CA ALA A 82 -3.23 4.00 -0.19
C ALA A 82 -2.90 2.77 0.67
N VAL A 83 -1.74 2.77 1.35
CA VAL A 83 -1.34 1.68 2.23
C VAL A 83 -2.23 1.60 3.47
N SER A 84 -2.55 2.73 4.10
CA SER A 84 -3.50 2.79 5.22
C SER A 84 -4.85 2.16 4.86
N LEU A 85 -5.36 2.45 3.66
CA LEU A 85 -6.61 1.84 3.19
C LEU A 85 -6.46 0.33 3.05
N LEU A 86 -5.41 -0.15 2.39
CA LEU A 86 -5.20 -1.58 2.15
C LEU A 86 -5.03 -2.38 3.44
N VAL A 87 -4.29 -1.84 4.42
CA VAL A 87 -4.13 -2.47 5.73
C VAL A 87 -5.47 -2.62 6.44
N LYS A 88 -6.33 -1.59 6.37
CA LYS A 88 -7.66 -1.63 6.98
C LYS A 88 -8.59 -2.60 6.24
N THR A 89 -8.60 -2.57 4.91
CA THR A 89 -9.59 -3.30 4.12
C THR A 89 -9.19 -4.74 3.80
N CYS A 90 -7.89 -5.03 3.86
CA CYS A 90 -7.30 -6.33 3.53
C CYS A 90 -6.21 -6.69 4.56
N PRO A 91 -6.56 -6.84 5.85
CA PRO A 91 -5.57 -7.02 6.92
C PRO A 91 -4.73 -8.31 6.81
N ASN A 92 -5.17 -9.27 5.98
CA ASN A 92 -4.45 -10.51 5.72
C ASN A 92 -3.64 -10.51 4.41
N ALA A 93 -3.50 -9.36 3.74
CA ALA A 93 -2.71 -9.26 2.52
C ALA A 93 -1.22 -9.10 2.81
N SER A 94 -0.39 -9.59 1.90
CA SER A 94 1.05 -9.28 1.89
C SER A 94 1.31 -8.14 0.91
N LEU A 95 1.73 -7.00 1.42
CA LEU A 95 1.97 -5.78 0.67
C LEU A 95 3.42 -5.69 0.21
N TYR A 96 3.61 -5.44 -1.09
CA TYR A 96 4.89 -5.19 -1.72
C TYR A 96 4.90 -3.76 -2.24
N LEU A 97 5.63 -2.90 -1.53
CA LEU A 97 5.63 -1.46 -1.77
C LEU A 97 6.85 -1.08 -2.61
N ALA A 98 6.65 -0.20 -3.58
CA ALA A 98 7.72 0.35 -4.39
C ALA A 98 7.52 1.86 -4.55
N ARG A 99 8.53 2.65 -4.15
CA ARG A 99 8.64 4.05 -4.51
C ARG A 99 9.26 4.15 -5.89
N ASP A 100 8.51 4.65 -6.85
CA ASP A 100 8.92 4.72 -8.26
C ASP A 100 8.72 6.12 -8.87
N LEU A 101 8.02 7.00 -8.15
CA LEU A 101 7.84 8.39 -8.52
C LEU A 101 8.41 9.31 -7.44
N ARG A 102 9.03 10.40 -7.88
CA ARG A 102 9.53 11.45 -6.98
C ARG A 102 8.48 12.50 -6.67
N THR A 103 7.65 12.83 -7.65
CA THR A 103 6.68 13.94 -7.60
C THR A 103 5.41 13.59 -8.38
N ASN A 104 4.37 14.40 -8.17
CA ASN A 104 3.09 14.32 -8.87
C ASN A 104 3.14 14.63 -10.37
N ASP A 105 4.25 15.21 -10.84
CA ASP A 105 4.47 15.55 -12.25
C ASP A 105 5.61 14.71 -12.84
N PRO A 106 5.39 13.38 -13.01
CA PRO A 106 6.44 12.50 -13.47
C PRO A 106 6.80 12.82 -14.91
N THR A 107 8.09 12.91 -15.17
CA THR A 107 8.62 13.01 -16.52
C THR A 107 8.27 11.75 -17.32
N ARG A 108 8.24 11.86 -18.65
CA ARG A 108 8.01 10.70 -19.54
C ARG A 108 9.03 9.57 -19.33
N ILE A 109 10.23 9.90 -18.86
CA ILE A 109 11.30 8.94 -18.53
C ILE A 109 10.93 8.16 -17.26
N GLU A 110 10.53 8.84 -16.19
CA GLU A 110 10.05 8.21 -14.96
C GLU A 110 8.87 7.29 -15.24
N MET A 111 7.88 7.74 -16.04
CA MET A 111 6.75 6.91 -16.46
C MET A 111 7.15 5.66 -17.27
N THR A 112 8.25 5.72 -18.01
CA THR A 112 8.78 4.56 -18.75
C THR A 112 9.48 3.58 -17.82
N ASN A 113 10.15 4.09 -16.78
CA ASN A 113 10.80 3.27 -15.76
C ASN A 113 9.75 2.54 -14.90
N VAL A 114 8.68 3.23 -14.52
CA VAL A 114 7.54 2.63 -13.79
C VAL A 114 6.98 1.41 -14.51
N LYS A 115 6.76 1.49 -15.83
CA LYS A 115 6.28 0.35 -16.63
C LYS A 115 7.24 -0.83 -16.62
N LYS A 116 8.56 -0.56 -16.66
CA LYS A 116 9.59 -1.60 -16.61
C LYS A 116 9.68 -2.24 -15.22
N ILE A 117 9.60 -1.44 -14.16
CA ILE A 117 9.65 -1.91 -12.78
C ILE A 117 8.39 -2.71 -12.45
N GLY A 118 7.20 -2.19 -12.76
CA GLY A 118 5.93 -2.92 -12.61
C GLY A 118 5.95 -4.29 -13.30
N SER A 119 6.48 -4.38 -14.53
CA SER A 119 6.64 -5.67 -15.22
C SER A 119 7.58 -6.66 -14.51
N ARG A 120 8.63 -6.18 -13.83
CA ARG A 120 9.55 -7.03 -13.04
C ARG A 120 8.96 -7.41 -11.68
N THR A 121 8.28 -6.48 -11.02
CA THR A 121 7.63 -6.70 -9.72
C THR A 121 6.50 -7.71 -9.85
N LEU A 122 5.68 -7.63 -10.91
CA LEU A 122 4.65 -8.63 -11.21
C LEU A 122 5.25 -10.05 -11.32
N LYS A 123 6.42 -10.20 -11.97
CA LYS A 123 7.10 -11.49 -12.05
C LYS A 123 7.58 -12.02 -10.69
N ALA A 124 8.01 -11.13 -9.79
CA ALA A 124 8.48 -11.51 -8.46
C ALA A 124 7.34 -11.85 -7.48
N VAL A 125 6.14 -11.32 -7.70
CA VAL A 125 4.95 -11.63 -6.88
C VAL A 125 4.38 -13.03 -7.20
N HIS A 126 4.58 -13.52 -8.43
CA HIS A 126 4.07 -14.80 -8.93
C HIS A 126 5.05 -15.99 -8.81
N THR A 127 6.22 -15.77 -8.21
CA THR A 127 7.19 -16.82 -7.82
C THR A 127 7.12 -17.08 -6.33
#